data_AF-W2T5B7-F1
#
_entry.id   AF-W2T5B7-F1
#
_cell.length_a   1.000
_cell.length_b   1.000
_cell.length_c   1.000
_cell.angle_alpha   90.00
_cell.angle_beta   90.00
_cell.angle_gamma   90.00
#
_symmetry.space_group_name_H-M   'P 1'
#
loop_
_entity.id
_entity.type
_entity.pdbx_description
1 polymer ?
#
loop_
_entity_poly.entity_id
_entity_poly.type
_entity_poly.pdbx_seq_one_letter_code
_entity_poly.pdbx_strand_id
1 'polypeptide(L)'
;MMKSPRHDFMLQARFEQPPETLWEERVRSTVMTGLAVRDNQSSVVQVFARKDHRRWRYRTDVYVDGERIFFDMPWKKIQTFSGVTIRSPPRNMNQSELEIMFASGAGLRIEESRGLLNVVVALPHTFNESNWRSWEETKSEPFFWETTTQTPIFSRFDKCSTYYRTVGLLGTYNGDPYDDLTTPDCMEIRTNYPQSEPDARNIYYEFGRLDRNLHIPSLFQPEYKPIYDPLSFADDRYIPLFDPWHHSDYSSWSGLIFSREEVKVLCQGVPACEYDFMSSGRREDALDTLEYERKFELKKQKGEIR
;
A
#
# COMPACT_ATOMS: atom_id res chain seq x y z
N MET A 1 5.65 -4.43 -7.53
CA MET A 1 6.14 -4.20 -8.91
C MET A 1 5.03 -4.49 -9.90
N MET A 2 4.67 -3.53 -10.75
CA MET A 2 3.62 -3.67 -11.76
C MET A 2 4.25 -3.55 -13.14
N LYS A 3 4.61 -4.68 -13.74
CA LYS A 3 5.06 -4.77 -15.12
C LYS A 3 3.85 -4.87 -16.06
N SER A 4 4.10 -4.50 -17.30
CA SER A 4 3.30 -4.67 -18.50
C SER A 4 4.31 -4.89 -19.63
N PRO A 5 3.98 -5.52 -20.78
CA PRO A 5 4.93 -5.74 -21.87
C PRO A 5 5.63 -4.48 -22.37
N ARG A 6 5.09 -3.29 -22.05
CA ARG A 6 5.61 -1.98 -22.45
C ARG A 6 5.96 -1.05 -21.28
N HIS A 7 5.57 -1.40 -20.05
CA HIS A 7 5.69 -0.51 -18.90
C HIS A 7 6.19 -1.27 -17.66
N ASP A 8 7.15 -0.69 -16.96
CA ASP A 8 7.67 -1.19 -15.70
C ASP A 8 7.40 -0.14 -14.62
N PHE A 9 6.26 -0.29 -13.95
CA PHE A 9 5.83 0.58 -12.89
C PHE A 9 6.27 0.02 -11.54
N MET A 10 7.05 0.79 -10.80
CA MET A 10 7.54 0.42 -9.49
C MET A 10 7.10 1.45 -8.47
N LEU A 11 6.43 0.96 -7.42
CA LEU A 11 6.01 1.72 -6.27
C LEU A 11 6.59 1.06 -5.03
N GLN A 12 7.25 1.86 -4.20
CA GLN A 12 7.78 1.46 -2.91
C GLN A 12 7.18 2.37 -1.85
N ALA A 13 6.64 1.77 -0.79
CA ALA A 13 6.13 2.49 0.36
C ALA A 13 7.05 2.27 1.57
N ARG A 14 7.15 3.28 2.42
CA ARG A 14 7.86 3.23 3.69
C ARG A 14 6.85 3.26 4.82
N PHE A 15 6.93 2.23 5.66
CA PHE A 15 6.11 2.08 6.86
C PHE A 15 6.99 2.22 8.10
N GLU A 16 6.56 3.05 9.05
CA GLU A 16 7.27 3.33 10.29
C GLU A 16 6.34 3.16 11.49
N GLN A 17 6.88 2.92 12.69
CA GLN A 17 6.07 2.99 13.90
C GLN A 17 5.68 4.46 14.17
N PRO A 18 4.40 4.74 14.44
CA PRO A 18 3.96 6.08 14.82
C PRO A 18 4.52 6.46 16.20
N PRO A 19 4.40 7.74 16.60
CA PRO A 19 4.78 8.16 17.93
C PRO A 19 3.93 7.44 18.99
N GLU A 20 4.41 7.46 20.23
CA GLU A 20 3.72 6.86 21.37
C GLU A 20 2.29 7.41 21.54
N THR A 21 1.44 6.58 22.14
CA THR A 21 0.06 6.91 22.44
C THR A 21 -0.05 8.07 23.44
N LEU A 22 -1.26 8.55 23.68
CA LEU A 22 -1.52 9.59 24.69
C LEU A 22 -1.13 9.17 26.13
N TRP A 23 -0.95 7.87 26.36
CA TRP A 23 -0.54 7.29 27.64
C TRP A 23 0.88 6.72 27.62
N GLU A 24 1.73 7.26 26.72
CA GLU A 24 3.18 6.97 26.66
C GLU A 24 3.51 5.49 26.40
N GLU A 25 2.63 4.80 25.67
CA GLU A 25 2.85 3.41 25.26
C GLU A 25 3.28 3.35 23.80
N ARG A 26 4.19 2.42 23.49
CA ARG A 26 4.61 2.16 22.11
C ARG A 26 3.48 1.49 21.33
N VAL A 27 3.11 2.12 20.23
CA VAL A 27 2.11 1.59 19.30
C VAL A 27 2.70 0.42 18.52
N ARG A 28 2.13 -0.78 18.68
CA ARG A 28 2.52 -1.99 17.93
C ARG A 28 1.85 -2.04 16.54
N SER A 29 1.77 -0.90 15.87
CA SER A 29 1.23 -0.77 14.51
C SER A 29 2.14 0.11 13.69
N THR A 30 2.00 0.07 12.37
CA THR A 30 2.82 0.88 11.45
C THR A 30 1.98 1.81 10.62
N VAL A 31 2.53 2.97 10.30
CA VAL A 31 1.90 3.99 9.47
C VAL A 31 2.74 4.25 8.23
N MET A 32 2.09 4.57 7.11
CA MET A 32 2.80 4.93 5.89
C MET A 32 3.27 6.38 5.97
N THR A 33 4.58 6.59 5.86
CA THR A 33 5.22 7.90 6.01
C THR A 33 5.90 8.38 4.75
N GLY A 34 6.19 7.47 3.82
CA GLY A 34 6.89 7.79 2.57
C GLY A 34 6.47 6.90 1.42
N LEU A 35 6.56 7.44 0.22
CA LEU A 35 6.26 6.77 -1.03
C LEU A 35 7.32 7.16 -2.06
N ALA A 36 7.83 6.18 -2.81
CA ALA A 36 8.70 6.39 -3.96
C ALA A 36 8.12 5.66 -5.16
N VAL A 37 8.07 6.33 -6.30
CA VAL A 37 7.47 5.76 -7.51
C VAL A 37 8.25 6.13 -8.76
N ARG A 38 8.30 5.18 -9.69
CA ARG A 38 8.95 5.30 -11.00
C ARG A 38 8.18 4.49 -12.03
N ASP A 39 8.06 5.01 -13.24
CA ASP A 39 7.51 4.30 -14.39
C ASP A 39 8.56 4.26 -15.51
N ASN A 40 9.00 3.05 -15.90
CA ASN A 40 10.05 2.85 -16.89
C ASN A 40 11.33 3.68 -16.58
N GLN A 41 11.62 4.65 -17.44
CA GLN A 41 12.73 5.59 -17.36
C GLN A 41 12.27 7.00 -16.97
N SER A 42 11.08 7.14 -16.36
CA SER A 42 10.61 8.41 -15.81
C SER A 42 11.51 8.90 -14.69
N SER A 43 11.38 10.18 -14.37
CA SER A 43 11.88 10.74 -13.11
C SER A 43 11.31 9.96 -11.92
N VAL A 44 12.13 9.79 -10.88
CA VAL A 44 11.72 9.16 -9.62
C VAL A 44 11.06 10.21 -8.76
N VAL A 45 9.80 9.98 -8.39
CA VAL A 45 9.06 10.86 -7.49
C VAL A 45 9.02 10.25 -6.10
N GLN A 46 9.49 10.99 -5.11
CA GLN A 46 9.42 10.63 -3.70
C GLN A 46 8.52 11.61 -2.96
N VAL A 47 7.59 11.10 -2.16
CA VAL A 47 6.68 11.90 -1.34
C VAL A 47 6.77 11.43 0.09
N PHE A 48 6.98 12.35 1.02
CA PHE A 48 7.06 12.06 2.45
C PHE A 48 6.05 12.89 3.23
N ALA A 49 5.44 12.31 4.25
CA ALA A 49 4.74 13.07 5.28
C ALA A 49 5.74 13.90 6.09
N ARG A 50 5.32 15.07 6.58
CA ARG A 50 6.17 15.85 7.49
C ARG A 50 5.87 15.51 8.94
N LYS A 51 6.80 15.84 9.85
CA LYS A 51 6.54 15.84 11.32
C LYS A 51 5.61 16.99 11.70
N ASP A 52 4.82 16.82 12.75
CA ASP A 52 3.88 17.84 13.27
C ASP A 52 4.48 19.25 13.35
N HIS A 53 5.64 19.41 13.98
CA HIS A 53 6.27 20.72 14.15
C HIS A 53 6.77 21.38 12.83
N ARG A 54 6.84 20.63 11.72
CA ARG A 54 7.22 21.13 10.38
C ARG A 54 6.04 21.30 9.43
N ARG A 55 4.81 21.07 9.90
CA ARG A 55 3.57 21.08 9.09
C ARG A 55 2.86 22.43 8.98
N TRP A 56 3.38 23.48 9.60
CA TRP A 56 2.71 24.79 9.65
C TRP A 56 2.40 25.38 8.26
N ARG A 57 3.28 25.14 7.26
CA ARG A 57 3.09 25.63 5.88
C ARG A 57 2.74 24.52 4.89
N TYR A 58 3.45 23.40 4.96
CA TYR A 58 3.28 22.29 4.04
C TYR A 58 3.20 20.98 4.79
N ARG A 59 2.32 20.10 4.35
CA ARG A 59 2.02 18.81 4.95
C ARG A 59 2.89 17.69 4.41
N THR A 60 3.25 17.76 3.13
CA THR A 60 4.11 16.79 2.46
C THR A 60 5.42 17.42 1.98
N ASP A 61 6.44 16.58 1.81
CA ASP A 61 7.65 16.87 1.08
C ASP A 61 7.69 16.08 -0.22
N VAL A 62 7.85 16.77 -1.34
CA VAL A 62 7.92 16.17 -2.67
C VAL A 62 9.31 16.37 -3.22
N TYR A 63 9.93 15.29 -3.65
CA TYR A 63 11.22 15.28 -4.33
C TYR A 63 11.07 14.62 -5.70
N VAL A 64 11.69 15.21 -6.71
CA VAL A 64 11.77 14.64 -8.07
C VAL A 64 13.25 14.56 -8.42
N ASP A 65 13.75 13.34 -8.66
CA ASP A 65 15.17 13.06 -8.91
C ASP A 65 16.13 13.64 -7.83
N GLY A 66 15.62 13.81 -6.60
CA GLY A 66 16.34 14.37 -5.45
C GLY A 66 16.17 15.86 -5.23
N GLU A 67 15.60 16.59 -6.20
CA GLU A 67 15.29 18.00 -6.04
C GLU A 67 13.93 18.21 -5.37
N ARG A 68 13.88 19.10 -4.38
CA ARG A 68 12.63 19.39 -3.65
C ARG A 68 11.73 20.32 -4.46
N ILE A 69 10.50 19.88 -4.69
CA ILE A 69 9.51 20.61 -5.49
C ILE A 69 8.39 21.16 -4.60
N PHE A 70 7.98 22.40 -4.87
CA PHE A 70 6.89 23.08 -4.17
C PHE A 70 5.71 23.37 -5.09
N PHE A 71 4.50 23.22 -4.55
CA PHE A 71 3.23 23.44 -5.27
C PHE A 71 2.42 24.58 -4.61
N ASP A 72 3.09 25.59 -4.05
CA ASP A 72 2.45 26.61 -3.22
C ASP A 72 1.88 27.80 -4.01
N MET A 73 2.39 28.03 -5.21
CA MET A 73 1.95 29.10 -6.11
C MET A 73 0.91 28.59 -7.12
N PRO A 74 -0.07 29.41 -7.54
CA PRO A 74 -1.09 29.02 -8.52
C PRO A 74 -0.52 28.46 -9.83
N TRP A 75 0.55 29.06 -10.36
CA TRP A 75 1.22 28.59 -11.58
C TRP A 75 2.13 27.38 -11.37
N LYS A 76 2.41 26.99 -10.11
CA LYS A 76 3.19 25.79 -9.76
C LYS A 76 2.30 24.60 -9.38
N LYS A 77 0.97 24.74 -9.46
CA LYS A 77 0.03 23.66 -9.11
C LYS A 77 0.10 22.46 -10.04
N ILE A 78 0.59 22.64 -11.26
CA ILE A 78 0.81 21.57 -12.24
C ILE A 78 2.26 21.70 -12.71
N GLN A 79 3.03 20.64 -12.55
CA GLN A 79 4.43 20.58 -12.98
C GLN A 79 4.67 19.26 -13.70
N THR A 80 5.28 19.33 -14.87
CA THR A 80 5.60 18.16 -15.70
C THR A 80 7.10 17.94 -15.71
N PHE A 81 7.49 16.69 -15.50
CA PHE A 81 8.86 16.19 -15.49
C PHE A 81 8.99 15.07 -16.53
N SER A 82 10.16 14.42 -16.59
CA SER A 82 10.39 13.34 -17.55
C SER A 82 9.44 12.17 -17.27
N GLY A 83 8.45 11.96 -18.16
CA GLY A 83 7.50 10.85 -18.09
C GLY A 83 6.47 10.91 -16.95
N VAL A 84 6.41 12.01 -16.18
CA VAL A 84 5.51 12.17 -15.04
C VAL A 84 4.99 13.60 -14.91
N THR A 85 3.71 13.75 -14.60
CA THR A 85 3.09 15.04 -14.26
C THR A 85 2.56 14.99 -12.85
N ILE A 86 2.93 15.97 -12.03
CA ILE A 86 2.48 16.10 -10.65
C ILE A 86 1.57 17.32 -10.56
N ARG A 87 0.41 17.14 -9.92
CA ARG A 87 -0.60 18.17 -9.72
C ARG A 87 -0.97 18.25 -8.25
N SER A 88 -1.15 19.47 -7.75
CA SER A 88 -1.87 19.75 -6.50
C SER A 88 -3.15 20.50 -6.83
N PRO A 89 -4.30 20.19 -6.20
CA PRO A 89 -5.54 20.90 -6.44
C PRO A 89 -5.40 22.42 -6.22
N PRO A 90 -6.07 23.28 -7.02
CA PRO A 90 -5.88 24.73 -6.94
C PRO A 90 -6.18 25.33 -5.56
N ARG A 91 -7.15 24.77 -4.83
CA ARG A 91 -7.53 25.21 -3.48
C ARG A 91 -6.60 24.69 -2.39
N ASN A 92 -5.76 23.70 -2.69
CA ASN A 92 -4.86 23.12 -1.72
C ASN A 92 -3.58 23.96 -1.61
N MET A 93 -3.46 24.77 -0.56
CA MET A 93 -2.26 25.58 -0.30
C MET A 93 -1.23 24.88 0.59
N ASN A 94 -1.64 23.88 1.37
CA ASN A 94 -0.79 23.23 2.36
C ASN A 94 -0.12 21.95 1.82
N GLN A 95 -0.27 21.63 0.53
CA GLN A 95 0.28 20.42 -0.10
C GLN A 95 -0.16 19.12 0.61
N SER A 96 -1.38 19.08 1.16
CA SER A 96 -1.93 17.85 1.76
C SER A 96 -2.41 16.83 0.71
N GLU A 97 -2.57 17.23 -0.54
CA GLU A 97 -3.13 16.41 -1.60
C GLU A 97 -2.32 16.62 -2.88
N LEU A 98 -1.90 15.50 -3.45
CA LEU A 98 -1.10 15.43 -4.66
C LEU A 98 -1.66 14.33 -5.56
N GLU A 99 -1.65 14.61 -6.85
CA GLU A 99 -2.01 13.66 -7.90
C GLU A 99 -0.80 13.52 -8.83
N ILE A 100 -0.34 12.30 -9.01
CA ILE A 100 0.80 11.96 -9.86
C ILE A 100 0.27 11.14 -11.02
N MET A 101 0.53 11.57 -12.25
CA MET A 101 0.12 10.87 -13.46
C MET A 101 1.34 10.54 -14.31
N PHE A 102 1.50 9.27 -14.64
CA PHE A 102 2.60 8.78 -15.46
C PHE A 102 2.20 8.64 -16.93
N ALA A 103 3.19 8.62 -17.81
CA ALA A 103 2.98 8.46 -19.25
C ALA A 103 2.34 7.11 -19.63
N SER A 104 2.51 6.06 -18.81
CA SER A 104 1.80 4.78 -18.98
C SER A 104 0.28 4.85 -18.72
N GLY A 105 -0.20 5.98 -18.18
CA GLY A 105 -1.58 6.13 -17.70
C GLY A 105 -1.78 5.65 -16.26
N ALA A 106 -0.75 5.08 -15.61
CA ALA A 106 -0.79 4.82 -14.17
C ALA A 106 -0.87 6.14 -13.39
N GLY A 107 -1.75 6.18 -12.39
CA GLY A 107 -2.02 7.37 -11.59
C GLY A 107 -1.96 7.06 -10.10
N LEU A 108 -1.48 8.00 -9.32
CA LEU A 108 -1.49 7.93 -7.87
C LEU A 108 -2.14 9.19 -7.31
N ARG A 109 -2.92 9.00 -6.26
CA ARG A 109 -3.48 10.09 -5.47
C ARG A 109 -3.02 9.92 -4.03
N ILE A 110 -2.35 10.94 -3.52
CA ILE A 110 -1.73 10.95 -2.21
C ILE A 110 -2.44 12.02 -1.39
N GLU A 111 -2.98 11.62 -0.26
CA GLU A 111 -3.61 12.51 0.71
C GLU A 111 -2.87 12.34 2.04
N GLU A 112 -2.37 13.43 2.62
CA GLU A 112 -1.78 13.46 3.95
C GLU A 112 -2.82 13.95 4.95
N SER A 113 -2.94 13.22 6.05
CA SER A 113 -3.57 13.73 7.25
C SER A 113 -2.77 13.34 8.49
N ARG A 114 -2.46 14.34 9.32
CA ARG A 114 -1.82 14.15 10.63
C ARG A 114 -0.53 13.31 10.62
N GLY A 115 0.19 13.26 9.51
CA GLY A 115 1.44 12.50 9.34
C GLY A 115 1.28 11.15 8.71
N LEU A 116 0.04 10.76 8.47
CA LEU A 116 -0.34 9.53 7.82
C LEU A 116 -0.54 9.84 6.35
N LEU A 117 0.13 9.08 5.48
CA LEU A 117 -0.14 9.12 4.06
C LEU A 117 -1.22 8.10 3.73
N ASN A 118 -2.21 8.54 2.96
CA ASN A 118 -3.19 7.68 2.30
C ASN A 118 -2.96 7.74 0.81
N VAL A 119 -2.72 6.58 0.20
CA VAL A 119 -2.34 6.47 -1.21
C VAL A 119 -3.34 5.58 -1.92
N VAL A 120 -3.91 6.11 -3.00
CA VAL A 120 -4.74 5.36 -3.93
C VAL A 120 -3.98 5.25 -5.24
N VAL A 121 -3.80 4.02 -5.73
CA VAL A 121 -3.15 3.72 -7.00
C VAL A 121 -4.23 3.33 -8.00
N ALA A 122 -4.20 3.94 -9.18
CA ALA A 122 -5.09 3.62 -10.28
C ALA A 122 -4.26 3.14 -11.46
N LEU A 123 -4.53 1.93 -11.94
CA LEU A 123 -3.87 1.34 -13.10
C LEU A 123 -4.83 1.29 -14.29
N PRO A 124 -4.37 1.59 -15.51
CA PRO A 124 -5.15 1.34 -16.71
C PRO A 124 -5.21 -0.15 -17.03
N HIS A 125 -6.21 -0.55 -17.81
CA HIS A 125 -6.43 -1.95 -18.23
C HIS A 125 -5.24 -2.57 -18.99
N THR A 126 -4.27 -1.79 -19.47
CA THR A 126 -3.04 -2.29 -20.08
C THR A 126 -2.12 -3.04 -19.12
N PHE A 127 -2.33 -2.87 -17.81
CA PHE A 127 -1.68 -3.65 -16.76
C PHE A 127 -2.46 -4.91 -16.38
N ASN A 128 -3.70 -5.06 -16.87
CA ASN A 128 -4.53 -6.23 -16.57
C ASN A 128 -3.89 -7.49 -17.18
N GLU A 129 -3.84 -8.54 -16.38
CA GLU A 129 -3.22 -9.83 -16.67
C GLU A 129 -4.16 -10.86 -17.26
N SER A 130 -5.35 -10.46 -17.69
CA SER A 130 -6.36 -11.33 -18.30
C SER A 130 -5.88 -11.97 -19.62
N ASN A 131 -4.92 -12.89 -19.56
CA ASN A 131 -4.60 -13.81 -20.64
C ASN A 131 -5.27 -15.15 -20.30
N TRP A 132 -6.54 -15.23 -20.62
CA TRP A 132 -7.44 -16.38 -20.39
C TRP A 132 -6.99 -17.70 -21.06
N ARG A 133 -5.88 -17.73 -21.81
CA ARG A 133 -5.47 -18.84 -22.67
C ARG A 133 -4.50 -19.87 -22.06
N SER A 134 -4.16 -19.83 -20.78
CA SER A 134 -3.24 -20.83 -20.19
C SER A 134 -3.84 -21.74 -19.12
N TRP A 135 -5.16 -21.71 -18.92
CA TRP A 135 -5.91 -22.67 -18.10
C TRP A 135 -6.61 -23.75 -18.93
N GLU A 136 -6.17 -24.01 -20.17
CA GLU A 136 -6.30 -25.38 -20.67
C GLU A 136 -5.24 -26.21 -19.93
N GLU A 137 -5.58 -26.60 -18.70
CA GLU A 137 -5.33 -27.97 -18.31
C GLU A 137 -5.72 -28.81 -19.51
N THR A 138 -4.75 -29.44 -20.17
CA THR A 138 -5.04 -30.64 -20.94
C THR A 138 -5.70 -31.60 -19.96
N LYS A 139 -7.03 -31.54 -19.86
CA LYS A 139 -7.84 -32.64 -19.36
C LYS A 139 -7.45 -33.81 -20.22
N SER A 140 -6.57 -34.64 -19.67
CA SER A 140 -6.18 -35.90 -20.26
C SER A 140 -7.45 -36.71 -20.45
N GLU A 141 -7.98 -36.76 -21.67
CA GLU A 141 -8.65 -37.97 -22.10
C GLU A 141 -7.56 -39.02 -22.33
N PRO A 142 -7.61 -40.19 -21.68
CA PRO A 142 -6.62 -41.21 -21.91
C PRO A 142 -6.97 -41.94 -23.21
N PHE A 143 -6.33 -41.58 -24.32
CA PHE A 143 -6.41 -42.41 -25.54
C PHE A 143 -5.11 -42.44 -26.36
N PHE A 144 -4.23 -43.35 -25.94
CA PHE A 144 -3.59 -44.38 -26.77
C PHE A 144 -2.67 -43.97 -27.94
N TRP A 145 -1.52 -43.36 -27.66
CA TRP A 145 -0.19 -43.82 -28.15
C TRP A 145 0.93 -43.07 -27.43
N GLU A 146 1.88 -43.80 -26.84
CA GLU A 146 3.11 -43.24 -26.28
C GLU A 146 3.96 -42.62 -27.40
N THR A 147 4.35 -41.37 -27.25
CA THR A 147 5.60 -40.87 -27.84
C THR A 147 6.24 -39.89 -26.85
N THR A 148 7.44 -40.25 -26.41
CA THR A 148 8.22 -39.58 -25.38
C THR A 148 8.70 -38.20 -25.84
N THR A 149 7.83 -37.20 -25.82
CA THR A 149 8.25 -35.80 -25.71
C THR A 149 8.06 -35.38 -24.27
N GLN A 150 9.18 -35.27 -23.54
CA GLN A 150 9.21 -34.72 -22.19
C GLN A 150 8.50 -33.37 -22.20
N THR A 151 7.31 -33.32 -21.60
CA THR A 151 6.67 -32.06 -21.26
C THR A 151 7.64 -31.30 -20.34
N PRO A 152 7.98 -30.03 -20.64
CA PRO A 152 8.81 -29.28 -19.73
C PRO A 152 8.06 -29.16 -18.41
N ILE A 153 8.61 -29.75 -17.36
CA ILE A 153 8.15 -29.55 -15.99
C ILE A 153 8.50 -28.09 -15.68
N PHE A 154 7.60 -27.17 -16.01
CA PHE A 154 7.73 -25.79 -15.57
C PHE A 154 7.70 -25.83 -14.04
N SER A 155 8.78 -25.36 -13.42
CA SER A 155 8.82 -25.19 -11.97
C SER A 155 7.69 -24.22 -11.57
N ARG A 156 7.17 -24.29 -10.33
CA ARG A 156 6.16 -23.32 -9.87
C ARG A 156 6.63 -21.88 -10.08
N PHE A 157 7.94 -21.63 -10.01
CA PHE A 157 8.60 -20.35 -10.26
C PHE A 157 8.46 -19.84 -11.72
N ASP A 158 8.47 -20.74 -12.71
CA ASP A 158 8.25 -20.38 -14.12
C ASP A 158 6.81 -19.94 -14.39
N LYS A 159 5.85 -20.33 -13.53
CA LYS A 159 4.44 -19.94 -13.64
C LYS A 159 4.22 -18.47 -13.27
N CYS A 160 4.75 -17.95 -12.15
CA CYS A 160 4.50 -16.54 -11.81
C CYS A 160 5.22 -15.54 -12.71
N SER A 161 6.48 -15.84 -13.07
CA SER A 161 7.29 -14.91 -13.88
C SER A 161 6.74 -14.70 -15.29
N THR A 162 5.92 -15.64 -15.78
CA THR A 162 5.29 -15.61 -17.10
C THR A 162 3.81 -15.19 -17.05
N TYR A 163 3.11 -15.44 -15.94
CA TYR A 163 1.67 -15.24 -15.78
C TYR A 163 1.32 -13.90 -15.11
N TYR A 164 1.92 -13.60 -13.95
CA TYR A 164 1.62 -12.39 -13.20
C TYR A 164 2.55 -11.24 -13.62
N ARG A 165 1.96 -10.15 -14.10
CA ARG A 165 2.69 -8.95 -14.53
C ARG A 165 2.77 -7.91 -13.42
N THR A 166 1.79 -7.89 -12.53
CA THR A 166 1.57 -7.05 -11.37
C THR A 166 1.60 -7.91 -10.13
N VAL A 167 2.59 -7.66 -9.29
CA VAL A 167 2.85 -8.42 -8.06
C VAL A 167 3.29 -7.45 -6.97
N GLY A 168 2.96 -7.75 -5.72
CA GLY A 168 3.36 -6.99 -4.54
C GLY A 168 2.20 -6.83 -3.57
N LEU A 169 2.35 -5.96 -2.57
CA LEU A 169 1.36 -5.81 -1.49
C LEU A 169 -0.05 -5.38 -1.94
N LEU A 170 -0.21 -4.87 -3.17
CA LEU A 170 -1.51 -4.51 -3.74
C LEU A 170 -2.18 -5.66 -4.51
N GLY A 171 -1.57 -6.84 -4.50
CA GLY A 171 -2.06 -8.05 -5.16
C GLY A 171 -1.84 -8.08 -6.67
N THR A 172 -2.63 -8.92 -7.33
CA THR A 172 -2.51 -9.26 -8.75
C THR A 172 -3.68 -8.66 -9.52
N TYR A 173 -3.39 -7.89 -10.58
CA TYR A 173 -4.41 -7.19 -11.34
C TYR A 173 -4.96 -8.06 -12.49
N ASN A 174 -5.82 -9.02 -12.16
CA ASN A 174 -6.49 -9.91 -13.11
C ASN A 174 -8.03 -9.93 -13.00
N GLY A 175 -8.58 -9.32 -11.94
CA GLY A 175 -10.02 -9.26 -11.65
C GLY A 175 -10.54 -10.41 -10.78
N ASP A 176 -9.68 -11.30 -10.29
CA ASP A 176 -10.03 -12.35 -9.33
C ASP A 176 -9.51 -11.96 -7.93
N PRO A 177 -10.39 -11.70 -6.95
CA PRO A 177 -9.96 -11.34 -5.60
C PRO A 177 -9.37 -12.53 -4.80
N TYR A 178 -9.52 -13.78 -5.28
CA TYR A 178 -9.06 -14.95 -4.53
C TYR A 178 -7.56 -15.23 -4.70
N ASP A 179 -6.92 -14.69 -5.74
CA ASP A 179 -5.49 -14.85 -5.99
C ASP A 179 -4.66 -13.56 -5.77
N ASP A 180 -5.29 -12.49 -5.26
CA ASP A 180 -4.62 -11.25 -4.89
C ASP A 180 -3.47 -11.46 -3.89
N LEU A 181 -3.61 -12.41 -2.96
CA LEU A 181 -2.58 -12.74 -1.98
C LEU A 181 -1.62 -13.83 -2.49
N THR A 182 -1.14 -13.67 -3.72
CA THR A 182 -0.13 -14.56 -4.32
C THR A 182 1.27 -14.07 -3.98
N THR A 183 2.01 -14.91 -3.24
CA THR A 183 3.41 -14.65 -2.88
C THR A 183 4.34 -14.65 -4.09
N PRO A 184 5.55 -14.07 -4.00
CA PRO A 184 6.55 -14.13 -5.07
C PRO A 184 6.92 -15.56 -5.51
N ASP A 185 6.73 -16.56 -4.63
CA ASP A 185 6.97 -17.98 -4.89
C ASP A 185 5.75 -18.73 -5.47
N CYS A 186 4.70 -18.01 -5.89
CA CYS A 186 3.46 -18.56 -6.46
C CYS A 186 2.59 -19.37 -5.49
N MET A 187 2.64 -19.05 -4.20
CA MET A 187 1.70 -19.60 -3.22
C MET A 187 0.57 -18.59 -3.00
N GLU A 188 -0.67 -19.00 -3.31
CA GLU A 188 -1.90 -18.27 -2.99
C GLU A 188 -2.25 -18.44 -1.50
N ILE A 189 -2.46 -17.32 -0.80
CA ILE A 189 -2.91 -17.31 0.59
C ILE A 189 -4.38 -16.92 0.63
N ARG A 190 -5.26 -17.90 0.85
CA ARG A 190 -6.70 -17.66 0.89
C ARG A 190 -7.14 -17.26 2.29
N THR A 191 -7.85 -16.14 2.37
CA THR A 191 -8.38 -15.61 3.62
C THR A 191 -9.73 -14.93 3.38
N ASN A 192 -10.53 -14.80 4.43
CA ASN A 192 -11.83 -14.12 4.36
C ASN A 192 -11.74 -12.76 5.05
N TYR A 193 -12.42 -11.76 4.49
CA TYR A 193 -12.55 -10.44 5.13
C TYR A 193 -13.87 -10.34 5.91
N PRO A 194 -13.87 -9.80 7.15
CA PRO A 194 -12.73 -9.35 7.94
C PRO A 194 -11.84 -10.51 8.42
N GLN A 195 -10.54 -10.23 8.48
CA GLN A 195 -9.50 -11.22 8.80
C GLN A 195 -9.54 -11.61 10.27
N SER A 196 -9.40 -12.91 10.57
CA SER A 196 -9.15 -13.36 11.95
C SER A 196 -7.69 -13.10 12.35
N GLU A 197 -7.36 -13.10 13.65
CA GLU A 197 -5.97 -12.96 14.12
C GLU A 197 -4.98 -13.96 13.45
N PRO A 198 -5.28 -15.28 13.35
CA PRO A 198 -4.37 -16.21 12.68
C PRO A 198 -4.24 -15.92 11.17
N ASP A 199 -5.31 -15.47 10.52
CA ASP A 199 -5.26 -15.10 9.10
C ASP A 199 -4.37 -13.85 8.89
N ALA A 200 -4.58 -12.80 9.69
CA ALA A 200 -3.77 -11.58 9.64
C ALA A 200 -2.29 -11.86 9.93
N ARG A 201 -2.01 -12.76 10.88
CA ARG A 201 -0.65 -13.23 11.17
C ARG A 201 -0.04 -13.97 9.97
N ASN A 202 -0.80 -14.88 9.36
CA ASN A 202 -0.36 -15.63 8.19
C ASN A 202 -0.05 -14.70 7.01
N ILE A 203 -0.94 -13.74 6.71
CA ILE A 203 -0.73 -12.72 5.68
C ILE A 203 0.55 -11.93 5.96
N TYR A 204 0.80 -11.51 7.20
CA TYR A 204 2.00 -10.73 7.50
C TYR A 204 3.30 -11.51 7.29
N TYR A 205 3.38 -12.76 7.77
CA TYR A 205 4.62 -13.54 7.70
C TYR A 205 4.86 -14.15 6.32
N GLU A 206 3.81 -14.70 5.69
CA GLU A 206 3.94 -15.42 4.43
C GLU A 206 3.81 -14.51 3.20
N PHE A 207 3.12 -13.37 3.29
CA PHE A 207 2.97 -12.44 2.15
C PHE A 207 3.73 -11.12 2.39
N GLY A 208 3.40 -10.40 3.47
CA GLY A 208 3.92 -9.06 3.72
C GLY A 208 5.43 -8.99 3.95
N ARG A 209 5.99 -9.96 4.69
CA ARG A 209 7.42 -10.01 5.00
C ARG A 209 8.26 -10.50 3.82
N LEU A 210 7.75 -11.42 3.00
CA LEU A 210 8.47 -11.93 1.82
C LEU A 210 8.71 -10.83 0.78
N ASP A 211 7.75 -9.93 0.57
CA ASP A 211 7.90 -8.80 -0.35
C ASP A 211 9.06 -7.86 0.04
N ARG A 212 9.37 -7.75 1.36
CA ARG A 212 10.51 -6.95 1.86
C ARG A 212 11.86 -7.54 1.48
N ASN A 213 11.96 -8.85 1.27
CA ASN A 213 13.21 -9.57 1.01
C ASN A 213 13.54 -9.68 -0.49
N LEU A 214 12.72 -9.10 -1.36
CA LEU A 214 13.02 -9.05 -2.78
C LEU A 214 14.23 -8.15 -3.04
N HIS A 215 15.20 -8.65 -3.82
CA HIS A 215 16.41 -7.91 -4.20
C HIS A 215 16.10 -6.84 -5.25
N ILE A 216 15.23 -5.88 -4.90
CA ILE A 216 14.78 -4.79 -5.76
C ILE A 216 15.60 -3.54 -5.41
N PRO A 217 16.14 -2.80 -6.40
CA PRO A 217 16.83 -1.55 -6.12
C PRO A 217 15.88 -0.56 -5.42
N SER A 218 16.37 0.07 -4.34
CA SER A 218 15.57 1.08 -3.64
C SER A 218 15.42 2.33 -4.51
N LEU A 219 14.18 2.80 -4.66
CA LEU A 219 13.87 4.09 -5.26
C LEU A 219 14.05 5.23 -4.27
N PHE A 220 14.12 4.92 -2.97
CA PHE A 220 14.34 5.92 -1.94
C PHE A 220 15.81 6.36 -1.92
N GLN A 221 16.02 7.67 -1.83
CA GLN A 221 17.36 8.20 -1.62
C GLN A 221 17.80 7.97 -0.17
N PRO A 222 19.07 7.59 0.06
CA PRO A 222 19.58 7.23 1.39
C PRO A 222 19.64 8.43 2.35
N GLU A 223 19.65 9.64 1.82
CA GLU A 223 19.71 10.89 2.57
C GLU A 223 18.42 11.15 3.39
N TYR A 224 17.28 10.64 2.91
CA TYR A 224 15.98 10.82 3.55
C TYR A 224 15.73 9.71 4.56
N LYS A 225 16.11 9.98 5.81
CA LYS A 225 15.95 9.09 6.96
C LYS A 225 14.48 8.91 7.38
N PRO A 226 14.15 7.85 8.15
CA PRO A 226 12.84 7.68 8.76
C PRO A 226 12.41 8.93 9.52
N ILE A 227 11.10 9.20 9.47
CA ILE A 227 10.50 10.36 10.10
C ILE A 227 10.46 10.15 11.61
N TYR A 228 9.85 9.08 12.11
CA TYR A 228 9.63 8.94 13.55
C TYR A 228 10.88 8.48 14.31
N ASP A 229 11.09 7.18 14.41
CA ASP A 229 12.22 6.58 15.12
C ASP A 229 13.04 5.68 14.17
N PRO A 230 14.28 6.09 13.82
CA PRO A 230 15.15 5.28 12.98
C PRO A 230 15.55 3.93 13.60
N LEU A 231 15.59 3.82 14.93
CA LEU A 231 15.98 2.58 15.61
C LEU A 231 14.86 1.54 15.52
N SER A 232 13.61 1.94 15.76
CA SER A 232 12.47 1.04 15.60
C SER A 232 12.21 0.67 14.14
N PHE A 233 12.52 1.55 13.19
CA PHE A 233 12.41 1.27 11.76
C PHE A 233 13.29 0.11 11.30
N ALA A 234 14.48 -0.04 11.90
CA ALA A 234 15.43 -1.10 11.58
C ALA A 234 15.31 -2.33 12.50
N ASP A 235 14.28 -2.41 13.35
CA ASP A 235 14.12 -3.53 14.26
C ASP A 235 13.51 -4.77 13.56
N ASP A 236 14.36 -5.74 13.24
CA ASP A 236 13.96 -7.01 12.63
C ASP A 236 13.09 -7.89 13.54
N ARG A 237 13.01 -7.57 14.85
CA ARG A 237 12.20 -8.31 15.83
C ARG A 237 10.83 -7.67 16.06
N TYR A 238 10.46 -6.66 15.28
CA TYR A 238 9.15 -6.04 15.37
C TYR A 238 8.02 -7.05 15.09
N ILE A 239 7.09 -7.14 16.04
CA ILE A 239 5.87 -7.94 15.91
C ILE A 239 4.69 -6.97 15.96
N PRO A 240 3.93 -6.82 14.87
CA PRO A 240 2.76 -5.96 14.86
C PRO A 240 1.61 -6.58 15.68
N LEU A 241 0.69 -5.72 16.05
CA LEU A 241 -0.60 -6.09 16.60
C LEU A 241 -1.52 -6.56 15.47
N PHE A 242 -1.95 -7.81 15.51
CA PHE A 242 -2.83 -8.39 14.48
C PHE A 242 -4.31 -8.16 14.77
N ASP A 243 -4.71 -8.29 16.04
CA ASP A 243 -6.09 -8.05 16.47
C ASP A 243 -6.13 -7.15 17.72
N PRO A 244 -6.57 -5.89 17.59
CA PRO A 244 -6.69 -4.98 18.72
C PRO A 244 -7.85 -5.37 19.64
N TRP A 245 -8.90 -6.04 19.16
CA TRP A 245 -10.04 -6.43 19.98
C TRP A 245 -9.73 -7.58 20.95
N HIS A 246 -8.78 -8.44 20.59
CA HIS A 246 -8.27 -9.53 21.41
C HIS A 246 -6.99 -9.18 22.17
N HIS A 247 -6.42 -7.99 21.93
CA HIS A 247 -5.27 -7.54 22.69
C HIS A 247 -5.66 -7.27 24.15
N SER A 248 -5.10 -8.08 25.05
CA SER A 248 -5.36 -8.00 26.49
C SER A 248 -4.30 -7.20 27.25
N ASP A 249 -3.19 -6.83 26.60
CA ASP A 249 -2.09 -6.10 27.22
C ASP A 249 -2.29 -4.57 27.23
N TYR A 250 -3.48 -4.08 26.88
CA TYR A 250 -3.74 -2.65 27.00
C TYR A 250 -3.58 -2.20 28.45
N SER A 251 -2.81 -1.13 28.65
CA SER A 251 -2.63 -0.54 29.97
C SER A 251 -3.97 -0.11 30.59
N SER A 252 -4.07 -0.09 31.92
CA SER A 252 -5.25 0.44 32.62
C SER A 252 -5.61 1.88 32.22
N TRP A 253 -4.65 2.61 31.65
CA TRP A 253 -4.80 3.98 31.16
C TRP A 253 -5.57 4.06 29.84
N SER A 254 -5.50 3.05 28.96
CA SER A 254 -6.25 3.06 27.70
C SER A 254 -7.76 3.09 27.92
N GLY A 255 -8.24 2.36 28.95
CA GLY A 255 -9.65 2.33 29.36
C GLY A 255 -10.16 3.65 29.93
N LEU A 256 -9.28 4.61 30.24
CA LEU A 256 -9.64 5.99 30.59
C LEU A 256 -9.78 6.89 29.35
N ILE A 257 -9.24 6.48 28.20
CA ILE A 257 -9.25 7.27 26.96
C ILE A 257 -10.47 6.93 26.10
N PHE A 258 -10.80 5.64 25.96
CA PHE A 258 -11.93 5.20 25.15
C PHE A 258 -12.55 3.90 25.70
N SER A 259 -13.84 3.70 25.42
CA SER A 259 -14.50 2.40 25.63
C SER A 259 -14.65 1.63 24.32
N ARG A 260 -14.77 0.30 24.40
CA ARG A 260 -14.99 -0.57 23.23
C ARG A 260 -16.29 -0.20 22.51
N GLU A 261 -17.33 0.16 23.25
CA GLU A 261 -18.61 0.60 22.72
C GLU A 261 -18.49 1.94 21.98
N GLU A 262 -17.73 2.89 22.54
CA GLU A 262 -17.47 4.18 21.90
C GLU A 262 -16.78 4.00 20.55
N VAL A 263 -15.76 3.15 20.48
CA VAL A 263 -15.04 2.85 19.23
C VAL A 263 -15.99 2.30 18.17
N LYS A 264 -16.85 1.32 18.52
CA LYS A 264 -17.82 0.75 17.58
C LYS A 264 -18.82 1.77 17.05
N VAL A 265 -19.34 2.62 17.94
CA VAL A 265 -20.30 3.67 17.56
C VAL A 265 -19.64 4.70 16.64
N LEU A 266 -18.41 5.11 16.97
CA LEU A 266 -17.69 6.10 16.19
C LEU A 266 -17.30 5.59 14.80
N CYS A 267 -16.78 4.36 14.72
CA CYS A 267 -16.31 3.75 13.49
C CYS A 267 -17.42 3.10 12.66
N GLN A 268 -18.65 3.02 13.18
CA GLN A 268 -19.81 2.45 12.50
C GLN A 268 -19.56 1.02 11.99
N GLY A 269 -18.74 0.24 12.70
CA GLY A 269 -18.40 -1.13 12.33
C GLY A 269 -17.37 -1.28 11.22
N VAL A 270 -16.65 -0.21 10.82
CA VAL A 270 -15.55 -0.30 9.84
C VAL A 270 -14.27 -0.80 10.53
N PRO A 271 -13.76 -2.00 10.19
CA PRO A 271 -12.63 -2.60 10.91
C PRO A 271 -11.35 -1.76 10.90
N ALA A 272 -11.03 -1.10 9.78
CA ALA A 272 -9.84 -0.26 9.67
C ALA A 272 -9.88 0.95 10.63
N CYS A 273 -11.04 1.60 10.75
CA CYS A 273 -11.23 2.69 11.72
C CYS A 273 -11.11 2.18 13.16
N GLU A 274 -11.72 1.04 13.48
CA GLU A 274 -11.65 0.45 14.81
C GLU A 274 -10.20 0.12 15.18
N TYR A 275 -9.45 -0.45 14.22
CA TYR A 275 -8.04 -0.77 14.39
C TYR A 275 -7.19 0.47 14.69
N ASP A 276 -7.34 1.53 13.90
CA ASP A 276 -6.58 2.76 14.06
C ASP A 276 -6.91 3.46 15.39
N PHE A 277 -8.18 3.47 15.80
CA PHE A 277 -8.56 4.05 17.10
C PHE A 277 -7.95 3.24 18.25
N MET A 278 -8.12 1.92 18.25
CA MET A 278 -7.66 1.09 19.36
C MET A 278 -6.13 1.00 19.47
N SER A 279 -5.42 1.07 18.35
CA SER A 279 -3.95 1.02 18.33
C SER A 279 -3.31 2.36 18.71
N SER A 280 -3.83 3.47 18.20
CA SER A 280 -3.26 4.81 18.42
C SER A 280 -3.82 5.53 19.66
N GLY A 281 -5.05 5.19 20.06
CA GLY A 281 -5.82 5.95 21.04
C GLY A 281 -6.30 7.31 20.58
N ARG A 282 -6.14 7.64 19.29
CA ARG A 282 -6.44 8.95 18.73
C ARG A 282 -7.73 8.87 17.92
N ARG A 283 -8.80 9.45 18.48
CA ARG A 283 -10.10 9.57 17.82
C ARG A 283 -10.01 10.23 16.45
N GLU A 284 -9.15 11.25 16.34
CA GLU A 284 -8.97 12.03 15.12
C GLU A 284 -8.50 11.11 13.97
N ASP A 285 -7.49 10.29 14.21
CA ASP A 285 -6.87 9.45 13.17
C ASP A 285 -7.86 8.40 12.67
N ALA A 286 -8.65 7.81 13.58
CA ALA A 286 -9.72 6.88 13.24
C ALA A 286 -10.81 7.51 12.36
N LEU A 287 -11.24 8.73 12.67
CA LEU A 287 -12.25 9.44 11.88
C LEU A 287 -11.75 9.77 10.47
N ASP A 288 -10.47 10.11 10.33
CA ASP A 288 -9.86 10.30 9.02
C ASP A 288 -9.88 9.00 8.22
N THR A 289 -9.42 7.90 8.81
CA THR A 289 -9.44 6.58 8.16
C THR A 289 -10.85 6.21 7.70
N LEU A 290 -11.87 6.44 8.54
CA LEU A 290 -13.26 6.22 8.17
C LEU A 290 -13.69 7.10 6.97
N GLU A 291 -13.29 8.36 6.94
CA GLU A 291 -13.59 9.26 5.82
C GLU A 291 -12.90 8.80 4.53
N TYR A 292 -11.64 8.38 4.60
CA TYR A 292 -10.87 7.90 3.46
C TYR A 292 -11.43 6.60 2.90
N GLU A 293 -11.81 5.65 3.75
CA GLU A 293 -12.44 4.39 3.35
C GLU A 293 -13.74 4.66 2.58
N ARG A 294 -14.59 5.53 3.10
CA ARG A 294 -15.84 5.92 2.41
C ARG A 294 -15.58 6.59 1.06
N LYS A 295 -14.60 7.50 1.00
CA LYS A 295 -14.20 8.13 -0.27
C LYS A 295 -13.69 7.10 -1.27
N PHE A 296 -12.95 6.08 -0.80
CA PHE A 296 -12.46 5.00 -1.63
C PHE A 296 -13.61 4.13 -2.15
N GLU A 297 -14.52 3.69 -1.30
CA GLU A 297 -15.71 2.92 -1.71
C GLU A 297 -16.58 3.67 -2.73
N LEU A 298 -16.80 4.97 -2.53
CA LEU A 298 -17.51 5.81 -3.51
C LEU A 298 -16.77 5.91 -4.85
N LYS A 299 -15.43 5.89 -4.85
CA LYS A 299 -14.63 5.89 -6.09
C LYS A 299 -14.66 4.51 -6.76
N LYS A 300 -14.58 3.44 -5.99
CA LYS A 300 -14.69 2.05 -6.46
C LYS A 300 -16.01 1.83 -7.19
N GLN A 301 -17.13 2.21 -6.57
CA GLN A 301 -18.46 2.15 -7.20
C GLN A 301 -18.52 2.91 -8.52
N LYS A 302 -17.95 4.12 -8.59
CA LYS A 302 -17.90 4.90 -9.84
C LYS A 302 -17.00 4.28 -10.91
N GLY A 303 -15.97 3.53 -10.51
CA GLY A 303 -15.08 2.82 -11.42
C GLY A 303 -15.67 1.50 -11.93
N GLU A 304 -16.51 0.85 -11.14
CA GLU A 304 -17.18 -0.42 -11.47
C GLU A 304 -18.44 -0.25 -12.32
N ILE A 305 -19.11 0.92 -12.25
CA ILE A 305 -20.24 1.24 -13.15
C ILE A 305 -19.68 1.51 -14.55
N ARG A 306 -19.68 0.46 -15.38
CA ARG A 306 -19.48 0.51 -16.83
C ARG A 306 -20.79 0.23 -17.57
#